data_AF-N1UU23-F1
#
_entry.id   AF-N1UU23-F1
#
_cell.length_a   1.000
_cell.length_b   1.000
_cell.length_c   1.000
_cell.angle_alpha   90.00
_cell.angle_beta   90.00
_cell.angle_gamma   90.00
#
_symmetry.space_group_name_H-M   'P 1'
#
loop_
_entity.id
_entity.type
_entity.pdbx_description
1 polymer ?
#
loop_
_entity_poly.entity_id
_entity_poly.type
_entity_poly.pdbx_seq_one_letter_code
_entity_poly.pdbx_strand_id
1 'polypeptide(L)'
;MKDVSNEIQEFLNRVDSHYGKKTILYLTYEFIDRYIGPNFQDHPIWIRDLFKHPNTFSNQRWILWQYKSRGSLPGISGPVDMNVLNGELKILTLTK
;
A
#
# COMPACT_ATOMS: atom_id res chain seq x y z
N MET A 1 -19.63 -17.50 0.48
CA MET A 1 -18.54 -16.57 0.88
C MET A 1 -18.91 -15.19 0.37
N LYS A 2 -18.69 -14.14 1.16
CA LYS A 2 -18.85 -12.76 0.68
C LYS A 2 -17.79 -12.47 -0.39
N ASP A 3 -18.15 -11.70 -1.39
CA ASP A 3 -17.25 -11.27 -2.47
C ASP A 3 -16.36 -10.12 -1.96
N VAL A 4 -15.19 -10.48 -1.41
CA VAL A 4 -14.24 -9.52 -0.81
C VAL A 4 -13.80 -8.46 -1.83
N SER A 5 -13.66 -8.82 -3.11
CA SER A 5 -13.26 -7.85 -4.14
C SER A 5 -14.31 -6.76 -4.34
N ASN A 6 -15.59 -7.11 -4.32
CA ASN A 6 -16.67 -6.12 -4.40
C ASN A 6 -16.72 -5.22 -3.16
N GLU A 7 -16.55 -5.77 -1.96
CA GLU A 7 -16.55 -4.97 -0.72
C GLU A 7 -15.40 -3.96 -0.69
N ILE A 8 -14.20 -4.36 -1.16
CA ILE A 8 -13.06 -3.45 -1.32
C ILE A 8 -13.42 -2.36 -2.34
N GLN A 9 -13.98 -2.73 -3.49
CA GLN A 9 -14.37 -1.75 -4.52
C GLN A 9 -15.39 -0.73 -3.99
N GLU A 10 -16.41 -1.18 -3.26
CA GLU A 10 -17.40 -0.30 -2.64
C GLU A 10 -16.78 0.65 -1.61
N PHE A 11 -15.87 0.13 -0.78
CA PHE A 11 -15.14 0.95 0.18
C PHE A 11 -14.32 2.03 -0.52
N LEU A 12 -13.53 1.65 -1.53
CA LEU A 12 -12.69 2.60 -2.28
C LEU A 12 -13.53 3.65 -2.99
N ASN A 13 -14.66 3.28 -3.60
CA ASN A 13 -15.56 4.23 -4.24
C ASN A 13 -16.07 5.29 -3.25
N ARG A 14 -16.41 4.88 -2.01
CA ARG A 14 -16.88 5.79 -0.97
C ARG A 14 -15.76 6.71 -0.46
N VAL A 15 -14.59 6.15 -0.15
CA VAL A 15 -13.45 6.91 0.39
C VAL A 15 -12.90 7.87 -0.66
N ASP A 16 -12.66 7.39 -1.88
CA ASP A 16 -12.13 8.23 -2.95
C ASP A 16 -13.09 9.37 -3.31
N SER A 17 -14.40 9.09 -3.35
CA SER A 17 -15.42 10.11 -3.62
C SER A 17 -15.48 11.17 -2.51
N HIS A 18 -15.43 10.74 -1.24
CA HIS A 18 -15.49 11.65 -0.10
C HIS A 18 -14.27 12.58 -0.03
N TYR A 19 -13.06 12.04 -0.24
CA TYR A 19 -11.81 12.81 -0.12
C TYR A 19 -11.33 13.43 -1.44
N GLY A 20 -11.93 13.06 -2.58
CA GLY A 20 -11.53 13.53 -3.91
C GLY A 20 -10.12 13.09 -4.31
N LYS A 21 -9.61 11.98 -3.76
CA LYS A 21 -8.25 11.48 -3.95
C LYS A 21 -8.25 9.95 -3.99
N LYS A 22 -7.28 9.38 -4.72
CA LYS A 22 -7.07 7.93 -4.75
C LYS A 22 -6.46 7.42 -3.46
N THR A 23 -7.10 6.43 -2.85
CA THR A 23 -6.63 5.77 -1.63
C THR A 23 -5.30 5.02 -1.87
N ILE A 24 -4.32 5.16 -0.96
CA ILE A 24 -3.11 4.32 -0.93
C ILE A 24 -3.46 2.96 -0.32
N LEU A 25 -3.14 1.87 -1.01
CA LEU A 25 -3.46 0.50 -0.56
C LEU A 25 -2.25 -0.15 0.10
N TYR A 26 -2.36 -0.45 1.40
CA TYR A 26 -1.38 -1.25 2.13
C TYR A 26 -1.71 -2.75 2.02
N LEU A 27 -0.87 -3.53 1.35
CA LEU A 27 -1.20 -4.91 0.96
C LEU A 27 0.03 -5.83 0.97
N THR A 28 -0.20 -7.15 0.95
CA THR A 28 0.81 -8.15 0.59
C THR A 28 0.58 -8.66 -0.84
N TYR A 29 1.57 -9.33 -1.43
CA TYR A 29 1.42 -9.93 -2.77
C TYR A 29 0.29 -10.96 -2.84
N GLU A 30 0.17 -11.81 -1.82
CA GLU A 30 -0.87 -12.83 -1.77
C GLU A 30 -2.27 -12.21 -1.74
N PHE A 31 -2.41 -11.03 -1.11
CA PHE A 31 -3.67 -10.31 -1.10
C PHE A 31 -3.97 -9.70 -2.48
N ILE A 32 -2.95 -9.13 -3.13
CA ILE A 32 -3.06 -8.58 -4.48
C ILE A 32 -3.53 -9.67 -5.44
N ASP A 33 -2.81 -10.79 -5.50
CA ASP A 33 -3.10 -11.91 -6.41
C ASP A 33 -4.50 -12.50 -6.20
N ARG A 34 -5.01 -12.44 -4.96
CA ARG A 34 -6.29 -13.05 -4.61
C ARG A 34 -7.49 -12.13 -4.80
N TYR A 35 -7.35 -10.83 -4.56
CA TYR A 35 -8.50 -9.92 -4.43
C TYR A 35 -8.42 -8.68 -5.31
N ILE A 36 -7.25 -8.30 -5.80
CA ILE A 36 -7.04 -7.04 -6.51
C ILE A 36 -7.04 -7.30 -8.02
N GLY A 37 -8.10 -6.85 -8.68
CA GLY A 37 -8.27 -6.95 -10.14
C GLY A 37 -7.79 -5.72 -10.92
N PRO A 38 -8.11 -5.65 -12.22
CA PRO A 38 -7.72 -4.52 -13.09
C PRO A 38 -8.25 -3.15 -12.62
N ASN A 39 -9.40 -3.10 -11.95
CA ASN A 39 -10.05 -1.85 -11.52
C ASN A 39 -9.28 -1.08 -10.42
N PHE A 40 -8.26 -1.69 -9.84
CA PHE A 40 -7.48 -1.13 -8.73
C PHE A 40 -6.14 -0.53 -9.18
N GLN A 41 -5.79 -0.60 -10.48
CA GLN A 41 -4.47 -0.23 -11.00
C GLN A 41 -4.10 1.25 -10.81
N ASP A 42 -5.10 2.12 -10.64
CA ASP A 42 -4.88 3.56 -10.41
C ASP A 42 -4.57 3.91 -8.95
N HIS A 43 -4.70 2.95 -8.04
CA HIS A 43 -4.40 3.16 -6.63
C HIS A 43 -2.91 2.97 -6.35
N PRO A 44 -2.23 3.94 -5.70
CA PRO A 44 -0.86 3.76 -5.28
C PRO A 44 -0.72 2.64 -4.23
N ILE A 45 0.33 1.84 -4.36
CA ILE A 45 0.55 0.68 -3.48
C ILE A 45 1.61 0.99 -2.43
N TRP A 46 1.27 0.70 -1.17
CA TRP A 46 2.20 0.52 -0.06
C TRP A 46 2.38 -0.98 0.18
N ILE A 47 3.42 -1.56 -0.39
CA ILE A 47 3.63 -3.01 -0.34
C ILE A 47 4.30 -3.42 0.99
N ARG A 48 3.85 -4.54 1.56
CA ARG A 48 4.56 -5.21 2.65
C ARG A 48 5.28 -6.45 2.11
N ASP A 49 6.61 -6.42 2.19
CA ASP A 49 7.47 -7.58 1.97
C ASP A 49 8.65 -7.51 2.93
N LEU A 50 8.70 -8.44 3.88
CA LEU A 50 9.74 -8.47 4.91
C LEU A 50 10.96 -9.29 4.51
N PHE A 51 10.88 -10.02 3.40
CA PHE A 51 11.87 -11.03 3.03
C PHE A 51 12.70 -10.58 1.84
N LYS A 52 12.10 -9.88 0.88
CA LYS A 52 12.75 -9.56 -0.40
C LYS A 52 12.41 -8.15 -0.87
N HIS A 53 13.22 -7.65 -1.81
CA HIS A 53 12.95 -6.38 -2.44
C HIS A 53 11.72 -6.51 -3.36
N PRO A 54 10.78 -5.56 -3.36
CA PRO A 54 9.53 -5.68 -4.12
C PRO A 54 9.68 -5.96 -5.63
N ASN A 55 10.77 -5.47 -6.23
CA ASN A 55 11.04 -5.64 -7.66
C ASN A 55 11.64 -7.01 -8.03
N THR A 56 11.86 -7.93 -7.08
CA THR A 56 12.52 -9.21 -7.40
C THR A 56 11.59 -10.20 -8.10
N PHE A 57 10.29 -10.20 -7.79
CA PHE A 57 9.32 -11.18 -8.31
C PHE A 57 8.01 -10.56 -8.81
N SER A 58 7.88 -9.24 -8.78
CA SER A 58 6.67 -8.54 -9.18
C SER A 58 7.01 -7.28 -9.95
N ASN A 59 6.21 -7.01 -10.98
CA ASN A 59 6.22 -5.73 -11.72
C ASN A 59 5.23 -4.71 -11.11
N GLN A 60 4.66 -5.02 -9.95
CA GLN A 60 3.73 -4.11 -9.27
C GLN A 60 4.45 -2.79 -8.95
N ARG A 61 3.91 -1.69 -9.46
CA ARG A 61 4.40 -0.35 -9.10
C ARG A 61 3.97 -0.04 -7.67
N TRP A 62 4.94 0.23 -6.80
CA TRP A 62 4.76 0.59 -5.40
C TRP A 62 5.39 1.95 -5.12
N ILE A 63 4.81 2.70 -4.19
CA ILE A 63 5.33 3.99 -3.72
C ILE A 63 5.91 3.89 -2.32
N LEU A 64 5.39 2.99 -1.47
CA LEU A 64 5.91 2.74 -0.13
C LEU A 64 6.19 1.25 0.04
N TRP A 65 7.25 0.92 0.76
CA TRP A 65 7.59 -0.46 1.09
C TRP A 65 7.82 -0.60 2.59
N GLN A 66 6.99 -1.42 3.24
CA GLN A 66 7.27 -1.91 4.58
C GLN A 66 8.24 -3.08 4.49
N TYR A 67 9.50 -2.83 4.86
CA TYR A 67 10.60 -3.81 4.75
C TYR A 67 10.95 -4.48 6.09
N LYS A 68 10.42 -3.96 7.20
CA LYS A 68 10.69 -4.52 8.53
C LYS A 68 9.50 -4.26 9.45
N SER A 69 9.09 -5.26 10.23
CA SER A 69 8.00 -5.12 11.21
C SER A 69 8.46 -4.95 12.67
N ARG A 70 9.77 -5.07 12.90
CA ARG A 70 10.38 -5.01 14.24
C ARG A 70 11.67 -4.19 14.24
N GLY A 71 11.57 -2.97 13.73
CA GLY A 71 12.60 -1.94 13.85
C GLY A 71 12.73 -1.41 15.27
N SER A 72 13.83 -0.69 15.52
CA SER A 72 14.04 0.13 16.70
C SER A 72 14.47 1.50 16.22
N LEU A 73 13.78 2.54 16.70
CA LEU A 73 14.02 3.92 16.29
C LEU A 73 13.99 4.82 17.53
N PRO A 74 14.97 5.74 17.70
CA PRO A 74 14.92 6.72 18.77
C PRO A 74 13.59 7.48 18.76
N GLY A 75 12.95 7.57 19.94
CA GLY A 75 11.64 8.22 20.09
C GLY A 75 10.44 7.27 19.99
N ILE A 76 10.63 5.98 19.70
CA ILE A 76 9.56 4.99 19.68
C ILE A 76 9.85 3.86 20.67
N SER A 77 8.93 3.65 21.61
CA SER A 77 9.00 2.55 22.56
C SER A 77 8.47 1.26 21.94
N GLY A 78 9.29 0.21 21.91
CA GLY A 78 8.93 -1.10 21.38
C GLY A 78 9.21 -1.27 19.88
N PRO A 79 8.87 -2.44 19.30
CA PRO A 79 9.09 -2.72 17.89
C PRO A 79 8.25 -1.81 16.98
N VAL A 80 8.87 -1.28 15.92
CA VAL A 80 8.19 -0.40 14.95
C VAL A 80 8.35 -0.87 13.50
N ASP A 81 7.31 -0.68 12.70
CA ASP A 81 7.35 -0.92 11.26
C ASP A 81 8.24 0.12 10.55
N MET A 82 9.21 -0.35 9.78
CA MET A 82 10.11 0.51 9.01
C MET A 82 9.67 0.51 7.55
N ASN A 83 9.62 1.71 6.97
CA ASN A 83 9.14 1.92 5.61
C ASN A 83 10.13 2.77 4.82
N VAL A 84 10.19 2.55 3.51
CA VAL A 84 10.90 3.41 2.56
C VAL A 84 9.96 3.90 1.47
N LEU A 85 10.17 5.14 1.04
CA LEU A 85 9.49 5.76 -0.09
C LEU A 85 10.28 5.51 -1.37
N ASN A 86 9.60 5.07 -2.42
CA ASN A 86 10.16 4.98 -3.77
C ASN A 86 9.97 6.32 -4.49
N GLY A 87 11.00 7.16 -4.45
CA GLY A 87 11.00 8.49 -5.04
C GLY A 87 10.98 9.61 -4.01
N GLU A 88 10.41 10.75 -4.40
CA GLU A 88 10.44 11.97 -3.59
C GLU A 88 9.18 12.13 -2.73
N LEU A 89 9.33 12.80 -1.59
CA LEU A 89 8.21 13.10 -0.66
C LEU A 89 7.05 13.81 -1.36
N LYS A 90 7.32 14.53 -2.45
CA LYS A 90 6.31 15.19 -3.28
C LYS A 90 5.19 14.25 -3.75
N ILE A 91 5.49 12.96 -3.91
CA ILE A 91 4.53 11.91 -4.28
C ILE A 91 3.44 11.73 -3.21
N LEU A 92 3.77 11.98 -1.93
CA LEU A 92 2.84 11.87 -0.81
C LEU A 92 2.20 13.20 -0.43
N THR A 93 2.81 14.33 -0.81
CA THR A 93 2.29 15.64 -0.47
C THR A 93 1.25 16.09 -1.48
N LEU A 94 0.09 16.47 -0.98
CA LEU A 94 -0.95 17.13 -1.74
C LEU A 94 -0.49 18.55 -2.08
N THR A 95 -0.13 18.84 -3.33
CA THR A 95 -0.26 20.21 -3.83
C THR A 95 -1.76 20.55 -3.83
N LYS A 96 -2.13 21.54 -3.02
CA LYS A 96 -3.40 22.27 -3.19
C LYS A 96 -3.41 22.99 -4.52
#